data_AF-A0A2A3GQR8-F1
#
_entry.id   AF-A0A2A3GQR8-F1
#
_cell.length_a   1.000
_cell.length_b   1.000
_cell.length_c   1.000
_cell.angle_alpha   90.00
_cell.angle_beta   90.00
_cell.angle_gamma   90.00
#
_symmetry.space_group_name_H-M   'P 1'
#
loop_
_entity.id
_entity.type
_entity.pdbx_description
1 polymer ?
#
loop_
_entity_poly.entity_id
_entity_poly.type
_entity_poly.pdbx_seq_one_letter_code
_entity_poly.pdbx_strand_id
1 'polypeptide(L)'
;MSPLARINNAKSPLLYVVVAALLATLVVGGALAVARHKTVTLDVDGETISLGTMASDVGGALDDAGYAVSERDAVAPAADASLSDGDTVVLRRAREIDLTVDGQPKTVWTTALTVDDALKQFELADDVHVSASRSERLPLEGTALEVVNAKLVKVADGGAPLTDVRLAAPTVGALLAANGAPLEQADTVVPPADAPVVEGAEIHVTRDRTETRTETLPIAPPENRVEDPALDKGKTVVENPGVPGERTVTASVKTVNGVEAGRQELSSQVLREPAPALVKVGVKELAISNASTWDSIAHCEATGNWAINTGNGFFGGLQFTQSTWEAFGGSQYAARADLASREQQISVAEKVQAAQGWGAWPACTSKLGLR
;
A
#
# COMPACT_ATOMS: atom_id res chain seq x y z
N MET A 1 -63.59 -83.08 1.17
CA MET A 1 -63.46 -81.95 0.21
C MET A 1 -63.09 -80.72 1.01
N SER A 2 -61.97 -80.06 0.69
CA SER A 2 -61.51 -78.87 1.42
C SER A 2 -62.62 -77.80 1.47
N PRO A 3 -62.84 -77.09 2.59
CA PRO A 3 -63.83 -76.00 2.67
C PRO A 3 -63.60 -74.92 1.59
N LEU A 4 -62.36 -74.75 1.13
CA LEU A 4 -61.99 -73.88 0.01
C LEU A 4 -62.60 -74.33 -1.33
N ALA A 5 -62.80 -75.64 -1.54
CA ALA A 5 -63.39 -76.20 -2.76
C ALA A 5 -64.92 -76.04 -2.84
N ARG A 6 -65.60 -75.81 -1.71
CA ARG A 6 -67.05 -75.52 -1.65
C ARG A 6 -67.36 -74.06 -1.98
N ILE A 7 -66.48 -73.15 -1.58
CA ILE A 7 -66.58 -71.71 -1.90
C ILE A 7 -66.42 -71.49 -3.42
N ASN A 8 -65.52 -72.24 -4.07
CA ASN A 8 -65.24 -72.06 -5.50
C ASN A 8 -66.28 -72.69 -6.46
N ASN A 9 -67.16 -73.58 -5.98
CA ASN A 9 -68.13 -74.31 -6.82
C ASN A 9 -69.61 -73.92 -6.58
N ALA A 10 -69.90 -73.01 -5.65
CA ALA A 10 -71.26 -72.59 -5.34
C ALA A 10 -71.74 -71.45 -6.26
N LYS A 11 -72.60 -71.76 -7.24
CA LYS A 11 -73.27 -70.76 -8.10
C LYS A 11 -74.44 -70.08 -7.37
N SER A 12 -74.17 -69.31 -6.31
CA SER A 12 -75.21 -68.55 -5.59
C SER A 12 -75.33 -67.13 -6.15
N PRO A 13 -76.47 -66.73 -6.76
CA PRO A 13 -76.63 -65.39 -7.32
C PRO A 13 -76.50 -64.30 -6.25
N LEU A 14 -76.90 -64.59 -5.01
CA LEU A 14 -76.78 -63.66 -3.89
C LEU A 14 -75.30 -63.42 -3.49
N LEU A 15 -74.48 -64.47 -3.53
CA LEU A 15 -73.03 -64.34 -3.26
C LEU A 15 -72.34 -63.48 -4.35
N TYR A 16 -72.71 -63.68 -5.62
CA TYR A 16 -72.18 -62.84 -6.71
C TYR A 16 -72.59 -61.37 -6.59
N VAL A 17 -73.84 -61.07 -6.18
CA VAL A 17 -74.30 -59.69 -5.95
C VAL A 17 -73.53 -59.04 -4.80
N VAL A 18 -73.31 -59.76 -3.69
CA VAL A 18 -72.54 -59.24 -2.55
C VAL A 18 -71.08 -58.98 -2.92
N VAL A 19 -70.44 -59.91 -3.64
CA VAL A 19 -69.06 -59.73 -4.13
C VAL A 19 -68.98 -58.58 -5.12
N ALA A 20 -69.93 -58.45 -6.05
CA ALA A 20 -69.99 -57.33 -6.99
C ALA A 20 -70.20 -55.98 -6.29
N ALA A 21 -71.05 -55.92 -5.26
CA ALA A 21 -71.24 -54.71 -4.45
C ALA A 21 -69.97 -54.33 -3.68
N LEU A 22 -69.29 -55.31 -3.06
CA LEU A 22 -67.99 -55.09 -2.39
C LEU A 22 -66.93 -54.57 -3.37
N LEU A 23 -66.80 -55.19 -4.54
CA LEU A 23 -65.88 -54.73 -5.58
C LEU A 23 -66.23 -53.33 -6.07
N ALA A 24 -67.51 -53.02 -6.25
CA ALA A 24 -67.95 -51.67 -6.63
C ALA A 24 -67.58 -50.63 -5.56
N THR A 25 -67.76 -50.94 -4.27
CA THR A 25 -67.32 -50.04 -3.19
C THR A 25 -65.80 -49.86 -3.14
N LEU A 26 -65.03 -50.93 -3.42
CA LEU A 26 -63.57 -50.86 -3.49
C LEU A 26 -63.10 -49.99 -4.67
N VAL A 27 -63.72 -50.14 -5.85
CA VAL A 27 -63.41 -49.35 -7.04
C VAL A 27 -63.75 -47.88 -6.84
N VAL A 28 -64.94 -47.58 -6.29
CA VAL A 28 -65.33 -46.19 -6.00
C VAL A 28 -64.43 -45.59 -4.92
N GLY A 29 -64.13 -46.34 -3.85
CA GLY A 29 -63.21 -45.90 -2.80
C GLY A 29 -61.80 -45.64 -3.33
N GLY A 30 -61.27 -46.55 -4.17
CA GLY A 30 -59.97 -46.39 -4.82
C GLY A 30 -59.93 -45.20 -5.78
N ALA A 31 -60.96 -45.00 -6.58
CA ALA A 31 -61.06 -43.85 -7.49
C ALA A 31 -61.15 -42.51 -6.73
N LEU A 32 -61.92 -42.45 -5.63
CA LEU A 32 -61.99 -41.27 -4.77
C LEU A 32 -60.67 -40.98 -4.05
N ALA A 33 -59.94 -42.03 -3.62
CA ALA A 33 -58.63 -41.87 -3.01
C ALA A 33 -57.63 -41.28 -4.01
N VAL A 34 -57.54 -41.86 -5.23
CA VAL A 34 -56.66 -41.34 -6.29
C VAL A 34 -57.04 -39.91 -6.67
N ALA A 35 -58.34 -39.60 -6.80
CA ALA A 35 -58.80 -38.25 -7.16
C ALA A 35 -58.56 -37.20 -6.07
N ARG A 36 -58.43 -37.59 -4.80
CA ARG A 36 -58.14 -36.68 -3.67
C ARG A 36 -56.65 -36.52 -3.39
N HIS A 37 -55.84 -37.46 -3.87
CA HIS A 37 -54.39 -37.40 -3.74
C HIS A 37 -53.85 -36.22 -4.55
N LYS A 38 -53.05 -35.38 -3.90
CA LYS A 38 -52.39 -34.24 -4.50
C LYS A 38 -50.88 -34.40 -4.33
N THR A 39 -50.14 -33.99 -5.35
CA THR A 39 -48.70 -33.83 -5.28
C THR A 39 -48.42 -32.33 -5.28
N VAL A 40 -47.93 -31.82 -4.17
CA VAL A 40 -47.64 -30.39 -3.98
C VAL A 40 -46.15 -30.17 -3.79
N THR A 41 -45.68 -28.98 -4.13
CA THR A 41 -44.31 -28.56 -3.83
C THR A 41 -44.33 -27.77 -2.54
N LEU A 42 -43.58 -28.22 -1.54
CA LEU A 42 -43.44 -27.52 -0.27
C LEU A 42 -42.04 -26.90 -0.20
N ASP A 43 -41.97 -25.58 -0.13
CA ASP A 43 -40.75 -24.80 0.10
C ASP A 43 -40.68 -24.42 1.58
N VAL A 44 -39.87 -25.15 2.37
CA VAL A 44 -39.63 -24.85 3.78
C VAL A 44 -38.28 -24.19 3.94
N ASP A 45 -38.29 -22.91 4.34
CA ASP A 45 -37.07 -22.13 4.57
C ASP A 45 -36.05 -22.12 3.40
N GLY A 46 -36.55 -22.22 2.15
CA GLY A 46 -35.76 -22.24 0.93
C GLY A 46 -35.37 -23.64 0.45
N GLU A 47 -35.78 -24.69 1.16
CA GLU A 47 -35.63 -26.08 0.75
C GLU A 47 -36.95 -26.61 0.18
N THR A 48 -36.93 -27.01 -1.10
CA THR A 48 -38.10 -27.51 -1.80
C THR A 48 -38.18 -29.03 -1.72
N ILE A 49 -39.29 -29.55 -1.22
CA ILE A 49 -39.62 -30.98 -1.21
C ILE A 49 -40.94 -31.23 -1.94
N SER A 50 -41.12 -32.41 -2.54
CA SER A 50 -42.40 -32.84 -3.09
C SER A 50 -43.17 -33.65 -2.06
N LEU A 51 -44.41 -33.27 -1.81
CA LEU A 51 -45.28 -33.90 -0.81
C LEU A 51 -46.52 -34.50 -1.50
N GLY A 52 -46.76 -35.79 -1.26
CA GLY A 52 -48.05 -36.41 -1.55
C GLY A 52 -48.98 -36.26 -0.34
N THR A 53 -50.14 -35.63 -0.50
CA THR A 53 -51.10 -35.39 0.59
C THR A 53 -52.54 -35.58 0.13
N MET A 54 -53.43 -35.87 1.08
CA MET A 54 -54.89 -35.89 0.88
C MET A 54 -55.57 -34.64 1.47
N ALA A 55 -54.80 -33.74 2.09
CA ALA A 55 -55.30 -32.54 2.75
C ALA A 55 -56.12 -31.66 1.79
N SER A 56 -57.14 -31.00 2.34
CA SER A 56 -57.99 -30.06 1.61
C SER A 56 -57.42 -28.64 1.56
N ASP A 57 -56.50 -28.33 2.46
CA ASP A 57 -55.97 -27.00 2.72
C ASP A 57 -54.47 -27.05 3.01
N VAL A 58 -53.85 -25.87 3.01
CA VAL A 58 -52.41 -25.69 3.20
C VAL A 58 -51.97 -26.17 4.59
N GLY A 59 -52.73 -25.85 5.65
CA GLY A 59 -52.42 -26.21 7.02
C GLY A 59 -52.34 -27.73 7.22
N GLY A 60 -53.34 -28.46 6.72
CA GLY A 60 -53.34 -29.92 6.77
C GLY A 60 -52.17 -30.55 5.99
N ALA A 61 -51.75 -29.95 4.88
CA ALA A 61 -50.59 -30.43 4.13
C ALA A 61 -49.27 -30.19 4.89
N LEU A 62 -49.15 -29.07 5.62
CA LEU A 62 -47.99 -28.80 6.48
C LEU A 62 -47.93 -29.77 7.67
N ASP A 63 -49.08 -30.05 8.29
CA ASP A 63 -49.19 -31.04 9.37
C ASP A 63 -48.83 -32.46 8.89
N ASP A 64 -49.30 -32.86 7.71
CA ASP A 64 -48.94 -34.15 7.06
C ASP A 64 -47.42 -34.26 6.82
N ALA A 65 -46.76 -33.14 6.51
CA ALA A 65 -45.32 -33.05 6.35
C ALA A 65 -44.54 -32.91 7.67
N GLY A 66 -45.24 -32.85 8.81
CA GLY A 66 -44.64 -32.76 10.15
C GLY A 66 -44.25 -31.35 10.59
N TYR A 67 -44.75 -30.30 9.92
CA TYR A 67 -44.46 -28.91 10.25
C TYR A 67 -45.62 -28.28 11.03
N ALA A 68 -45.40 -28.03 12.33
CA ALA A 68 -46.33 -27.25 13.14
C ALA A 68 -46.13 -25.75 12.84
N VAL A 69 -47.18 -25.09 12.36
CA VAL A 69 -47.17 -23.65 12.03
C VAL A 69 -47.44 -22.83 13.29
N SER A 70 -46.54 -21.89 13.59
CA SER A 70 -46.72 -20.90 14.66
C SER A 70 -47.37 -19.61 14.14
N GLU A 71 -47.92 -18.78 15.05
CA GLU A 71 -48.49 -17.47 14.68
C GLU A 71 -47.47 -16.49 14.08
N ARG A 72 -46.16 -16.74 14.26
CA ARG A 72 -45.09 -15.89 13.76
C ARG A 72 -44.53 -16.37 12.43
N ASP A 73 -44.91 -17.57 11.99
CA ASP A 73 -44.46 -18.13 10.72
C ASP A 73 -45.22 -17.47 9.57
N ALA A 74 -44.55 -17.32 8.42
CA ALA A 74 -45.21 -16.88 7.20
C ALA A 74 -45.53 -18.10 6.34
N VAL A 75 -46.81 -18.26 6.02
CA VAL A 75 -47.32 -19.33 5.15
C VAL A 75 -48.02 -18.72 3.95
N ALA A 76 -47.63 -19.14 2.75
CA ALA A 76 -48.22 -18.70 1.51
C ALA A 76 -48.47 -19.90 0.57
N PRO A 77 -49.72 -20.12 0.08
CA PRO A 77 -50.97 -19.43 0.45
C PRO A 77 -51.31 -19.56 1.95
N ALA A 78 -52.33 -18.82 2.43
CA ALA A 78 -52.73 -18.87 3.84
C ALA A 78 -53.06 -20.30 4.30
N ALA A 79 -52.88 -20.60 5.59
CA ALA A 79 -53.03 -21.97 6.13
C ALA A 79 -54.43 -22.56 5.90
N ASP A 80 -55.47 -21.75 5.78
CA ASP A 80 -56.86 -22.15 5.51
C ASP A 80 -57.23 -22.14 4.02
N ALA A 81 -56.29 -21.76 3.14
CA ALA A 81 -56.51 -21.74 1.71
C ALA A 81 -56.67 -23.17 1.16
N SER A 82 -57.60 -23.34 0.23
CA SER A 82 -57.83 -24.62 -0.45
C SER A 82 -56.60 -25.06 -1.24
N LEU A 83 -56.25 -26.33 -1.15
CA LEU A 83 -55.09 -26.91 -1.81
C LEU A 83 -55.49 -27.71 -3.06
N SER A 84 -54.79 -27.47 -4.17
CA SER A 84 -54.94 -28.16 -5.46
C SER A 84 -53.69 -28.96 -5.84
N ASP A 85 -53.84 -29.91 -6.76
CA ASP A 85 -52.71 -30.70 -7.26
C ASP A 85 -51.73 -29.80 -8.04
N GLY A 86 -50.44 -29.97 -7.79
CA GLY A 86 -49.38 -29.15 -8.37
C GLY A 86 -49.14 -27.80 -7.67
N ASP A 87 -49.89 -27.46 -6.62
CA ASP A 87 -49.70 -26.21 -5.89
C ASP A 87 -48.31 -26.12 -5.23
N THR A 88 -47.85 -24.88 -5.07
CA THR A 88 -46.64 -24.58 -4.28
C THR A 88 -47.04 -23.92 -2.97
N VAL A 89 -46.66 -24.55 -1.87
CA VAL A 89 -46.81 -24.03 -0.51
C VAL A 89 -45.44 -23.56 -0.04
N VAL A 90 -45.38 -22.35 0.49
CA VAL A 90 -44.18 -21.77 1.07
C VAL A 90 -44.39 -21.62 2.58
N LEU A 91 -43.50 -22.24 3.36
CA LEU A 91 -43.40 -22.05 4.79
C LEU A 91 -42.06 -21.34 5.09
N ARG A 92 -42.15 -20.20 5.78
CA ARG A 92 -41.00 -19.49 6.34
C ARG A 92 -41.17 -19.45 7.84
N ARG A 93 -40.35 -20.23 8.56
CA ARG A 93 -40.42 -20.29 10.01
C ARG A 93 -39.80 -19.06 10.65
N ALA A 94 -40.43 -18.60 11.71
CA ALA A 94 -39.99 -17.45 12.48
C ALA A 94 -38.70 -17.78 13.24
N ARG A 95 -37.79 -16.82 13.26
CA ARG A 95 -36.49 -16.89 13.95
C ARG A 95 -36.41 -15.70 14.89
N GLU A 96 -36.01 -15.96 16.13
CA GLU A 96 -35.73 -14.91 17.12
C GLU A 96 -34.29 -14.40 16.91
N ILE A 97 -34.12 -13.09 16.85
CA ILE A 97 -32.83 -12.45 16.63
C ILE A 97 -32.55 -11.48 17.76
N ASP A 98 -31.38 -11.65 18.38
CA ASP A 98 -30.84 -10.70 19.34
C ASP A 98 -30.08 -9.62 18.57
N LEU A 99 -30.79 -8.55 18.22
CA LEU A 99 -30.28 -7.47 17.39
C LEU A 99 -29.79 -6.32 18.28
N THR A 100 -28.51 -5.98 18.20
CA THR A 100 -27.94 -4.81 18.88
C THR A 100 -27.65 -3.72 17.87
N VAL A 101 -28.37 -2.60 17.91
CA VAL A 101 -28.17 -1.46 17.00
C VAL A 101 -27.47 -0.34 17.73
N ASP A 102 -26.27 0.05 17.30
CA ASP A 102 -25.43 1.06 17.96
C ASP A 102 -25.29 0.86 19.48
N GLY A 103 -25.15 -0.39 19.91
CA GLY A 103 -25.02 -0.77 21.32
C GLY A 103 -26.34 -0.87 22.10
N GLN A 104 -27.49 -0.65 21.45
CA GLN A 104 -28.81 -0.83 22.06
C GLN A 104 -29.38 -2.21 21.72
N PRO A 105 -29.48 -3.15 22.69
CA PRO A 105 -30.00 -4.49 22.44
C PRO A 105 -31.53 -4.48 22.28
N LYS A 106 -32.03 -5.25 21.31
CA LYS A 106 -33.45 -5.57 21.13
C LYS A 106 -33.63 -7.01 20.65
N THR A 107 -34.73 -7.63 21.04
CA THR A 107 -35.15 -8.92 20.51
C THR A 107 -36.20 -8.70 19.43
N VAL A 108 -35.98 -9.25 18.24
CA VAL A 108 -36.89 -9.12 17.09
C VAL A 108 -37.13 -10.48 16.44
N TRP A 109 -38.27 -10.61 15.76
CA TRP A 109 -38.64 -11.81 15.02
C TRP A 109 -38.59 -11.54 13.53
N THR A 110 -38.10 -12.50 12.75
CA THR A 110 -38.06 -12.44 11.29
C THR A 110 -38.32 -13.81 10.68
N THR A 111 -38.92 -13.81 9.49
CA THR A 111 -39.07 -15.01 8.65
C THR A 111 -38.07 -15.00 7.49
N ALA A 112 -37.16 -14.03 7.46
CA ALA A 112 -36.10 -13.93 6.47
C ALA A 112 -35.14 -15.12 6.54
N LEU A 113 -34.58 -15.49 5.39
CA LEU A 113 -33.63 -16.60 5.29
C LEU A 113 -32.18 -16.15 5.44
N THR A 114 -31.89 -14.90 5.09
CA THR A 114 -30.54 -14.31 5.11
C THR A 114 -30.48 -13.08 6.00
N VAL A 115 -29.27 -12.74 6.44
CA VAL A 115 -29.02 -11.50 7.19
C VAL A 115 -29.50 -10.28 6.40
N ASP A 116 -29.20 -10.19 5.10
CA ASP A 116 -29.60 -9.05 4.26
C ASP A 116 -31.12 -8.87 4.19
N ASP A 117 -31.86 -9.96 4.00
CA ASP A 117 -33.32 -9.92 3.96
C ASP A 117 -33.92 -9.52 5.32
N ALA A 118 -33.31 -9.97 6.43
CA ALA A 118 -33.73 -9.58 7.77
C ALA A 118 -33.49 -8.09 8.02
N LEU A 119 -32.32 -7.56 7.63
CA LEU A 119 -32.01 -6.12 7.76
C LEU A 119 -33.03 -5.25 6.99
N LYS A 120 -33.42 -5.68 5.78
CA LYS A 120 -34.50 -5.01 5.01
C LYS A 120 -35.85 -5.09 5.71
N GLN A 121 -36.22 -6.26 6.25
CA GLN A 121 -37.45 -6.43 7.02
C GLN A 121 -37.48 -5.53 8.27
N PHE A 122 -36.32 -5.28 8.88
CA PHE A 122 -36.18 -4.37 10.03
C PHE A 122 -36.07 -2.89 9.64
N GLU A 123 -36.21 -2.56 8.35
CA GLU A 123 -36.11 -1.21 7.80
C GLU A 123 -34.79 -0.50 8.14
N LEU A 124 -33.70 -1.27 8.25
CA LEU A 124 -32.35 -0.74 8.45
C LEU A 124 -31.78 -0.24 7.12
N ALA A 125 -30.92 0.77 7.17
CA ALA A 125 -30.31 1.35 5.98
C ALA A 125 -29.37 0.35 5.28
N ASP A 126 -29.22 0.48 3.96
CA ASP A 126 -28.38 -0.44 3.19
C ASP A 126 -26.88 -0.27 3.49
N ASP A 127 -26.45 0.90 3.98
CA ASP A 127 -25.06 1.24 4.28
C ASP A 127 -24.61 0.85 5.70
N VAL A 128 -25.44 0.13 6.47
CA VAL A 128 -25.06 -0.34 7.81
C VAL A 128 -24.01 -1.44 7.76
N HIS A 129 -23.18 -1.44 8.80
CA HIS A 129 -22.28 -2.55 9.10
C HIS A 129 -23.03 -3.57 9.95
N VAL A 130 -22.82 -4.85 9.66
CA VAL A 130 -23.38 -5.96 10.43
C VAL A 130 -22.26 -6.95 10.77
N SER A 131 -22.30 -7.52 11.97
CA SER A 131 -21.26 -8.45 12.48
C SER A 131 -21.15 -9.76 11.69
N ALA A 132 -22.20 -10.15 10.98
CA ALA A 132 -22.29 -11.36 10.17
C ALA A 132 -22.27 -11.05 8.67
N SER A 133 -22.01 -12.05 7.82
CA SER A 133 -22.08 -11.82 6.37
C SER A 133 -23.53 -11.57 5.96
N ARG A 134 -23.77 -10.58 5.08
CA ARG A 134 -25.12 -10.28 4.55
C ARG A 134 -25.74 -11.47 3.82
N SER A 135 -24.93 -12.30 3.18
CA SER A 135 -25.40 -13.51 2.50
C SER A 135 -25.53 -14.72 3.42
N GLU A 136 -25.20 -14.59 4.71
CA GLU A 136 -25.27 -15.68 5.67
C GLU A 136 -26.72 -16.06 5.94
N ARG A 137 -26.97 -17.38 6.01
CA ARG A 137 -28.30 -17.90 6.35
C ARG A 137 -28.54 -17.79 7.85
N LEU A 138 -29.73 -17.33 8.24
CA LEU A 138 -30.11 -17.21 9.64
C LEU A 138 -30.54 -18.58 10.19
N PRO A 139 -29.95 -19.05 11.31
CA PRO A 139 -30.36 -20.30 11.95
C PRO A 139 -31.75 -20.16 12.59
N LEU A 140 -32.47 -21.28 12.74
CA LEU A 140 -33.80 -21.30 13.39
C LEU A 140 -33.72 -21.15 14.90
N GLU A 141 -32.61 -21.59 15.51
CA GLU A 141 -32.38 -21.50 16.97
C GLU A 141 -32.12 -20.06 17.44
N GLY A 142 -32.06 -19.11 16.50
CA GLY A 142 -31.76 -17.71 16.74
C GLY A 142 -30.27 -17.38 16.59
N THR A 143 -29.98 -16.08 16.42
CA THR A 143 -28.61 -15.57 16.31
C THR A 143 -28.53 -14.15 16.84
N ALA A 144 -27.33 -13.75 17.27
CA ALA A 144 -27.03 -12.38 17.68
C ALA A 144 -26.43 -11.61 16.49
N LEU A 145 -27.01 -10.46 16.18
CA LEU A 145 -26.52 -9.55 15.14
C LEU A 145 -26.19 -8.20 15.76
N GLU A 146 -24.95 -7.74 15.58
CA GLU A 146 -24.59 -6.37 15.92
C GLU A 146 -24.64 -5.55 14.64
N VAL A 147 -25.36 -4.43 14.68
CA VAL A 147 -25.52 -3.50 13.58
C VAL A 147 -25.02 -2.13 14.02
N VAL A 148 -24.18 -1.52 13.20
CA VAL A 148 -23.67 -0.16 13.41
C VAL A 148 -24.12 0.70 12.25
N ASN A 149 -24.75 1.83 12.56
CA ASN A 149 -25.17 2.78 11.55
C ASN A 149 -23.97 3.56 10.99
N ALA A 150 -24.11 4.04 9.74
CA ALA A 150 -23.09 4.89 9.14
C ALA A 150 -23.03 6.23 9.88
N LYS A 151 -21.83 6.59 10.33
CA LYS A 151 -21.55 7.82 11.07
C LYS A 151 -20.73 8.76 10.20
N LEU A 152 -20.98 10.06 10.30
CA LEU A 152 -20.17 11.08 9.62
C LEU A 152 -18.99 11.44 10.51
N VAL A 153 -17.77 11.21 10.04
CA VAL A 153 -16.52 11.53 10.74
C VAL A 153 -15.61 12.36 9.84
N LYS A 154 -14.58 12.97 10.43
CA LYS A 154 -13.52 13.64 9.68
C LYS A 154 -12.23 12.84 9.76
N VAL A 155 -11.58 12.60 8.64
CA VAL A 155 -10.33 11.83 8.59
C VAL A 155 -9.21 12.69 8.01
N ALA A 156 -8.09 12.79 8.72
CA ALA A 156 -6.85 13.35 8.23
C ALA A 156 -5.82 12.22 8.13
N ASP A 157 -5.44 11.86 6.91
CA ASP A 157 -4.57 10.71 6.65
C ASP A 157 -3.23 11.15 6.06
N GLY A 158 -2.13 10.75 6.69
CA GLY A 158 -0.80 10.97 6.12
C GLY A 158 -0.44 12.45 6.00
N GLY A 159 -0.93 13.30 6.90
CA GLY A 159 -0.75 14.76 6.84
C GLY A 159 -1.68 15.50 5.88
N ALA A 160 -2.62 14.81 5.22
CA ALA A 160 -3.69 15.44 4.46
C ALA A 160 -4.65 16.25 5.37
N PRO A 161 -5.34 17.28 4.85
CA PRO A 161 -6.38 17.99 5.61
C PRO A 161 -7.54 17.05 5.97
N LEU A 162 -8.29 17.41 7.02
CA LEU A 162 -9.50 16.69 7.42
C LEU A 162 -10.53 16.66 6.28
N THR A 163 -11.01 15.48 5.92
CA THR A 163 -12.08 15.26 4.95
C THR A 163 -13.24 14.52 5.59
N ASP A 164 -14.46 14.86 5.18
CA ASP A 164 -15.67 14.20 5.66
C ASP A 164 -15.78 12.79 5.05
N VAL A 165 -15.98 11.79 5.91
CA VAL A 165 -16.16 10.38 5.55
C VAL A 165 -17.41 9.87 6.26
N ARG A 166 -18.35 9.30 5.51
CA ARG A 166 -19.55 8.67 6.06
C ARG A 166 -19.50 7.17 5.81
N LEU A 167 -19.26 6.39 6.86
CA LEU A 167 -19.17 4.93 6.78
C LEU A 167 -19.70 4.29 8.06
N ALA A 168 -20.21 3.07 7.92
CA ALA A 168 -20.55 2.22 9.05
C ALA A 168 -19.36 1.34 9.43
N ALA A 169 -18.88 1.49 10.66
CA ALA A 169 -17.82 0.65 11.20
C ALA A 169 -17.88 0.66 12.73
N PRO A 170 -17.60 -0.48 13.39
CA PRO A 170 -17.66 -0.57 14.84
C PRO A 170 -16.51 0.19 15.51
N THR A 171 -15.32 0.22 14.89
CA THR A 171 -14.10 0.84 15.44
C THR A 171 -13.39 1.73 14.43
N VAL A 172 -12.51 2.61 14.91
CA VAL A 172 -11.67 3.49 14.06
C VAL A 172 -10.84 2.68 13.06
N GLY A 173 -10.23 1.57 13.49
CA GLY A 173 -9.46 0.70 12.61
C GLY A 173 -10.30 0.05 11.52
N ALA A 174 -11.51 -0.42 11.88
CA ALA A 174 -12.45 -0.97 10.90
C ALA A 174 -12.95 0.09 9.91
N LEU A 175 -13.14 1.34 10.36
CA LEU A 175 -13.51 2.45 9.50
C LEU A 175 -12.42 2.75 8.45
N LEU A 176 -11.16 2.79 8.88
CA LEU A 176 -10.02 3.02 7.97
C LEU A 176 -9.87 1.88 6.95
N ALA A 177 -10.06 0.63 7.37
CA ALA A 177 -10.07 -0.52 6.46
C ALA A 177 -11.23 -0.44 5.45
N ALA A 178 -12.45 -0.12 5.90
CA ALA A 178 -13.62 0.06 5.04
C ALA A 178 -13.46 1.23 4.06
N ASN A 179 -12.72 2.28 4.45
CA ASN A 179 -12.36 3.40 3.58
C ASN A 179 -11.21 3.08 2.60
N GLY A 180 -10.73 1.85 2.56
CA GLY A 180 -9.66 1.40 1.66
C GLY A 180 -8.25 1.81 2.09
N ALA A 181 -8.06 2.26 3.33
CA ALA A 181 -6.79 2.72 3.86
C ALA A 181 -6.48 2.09 5.24
N PRO A 182 -6.39 0.74 5.34
CA PRO A 182 -6.15 0.06 6.62
C PRO A 182 -4.83 0.51 7.25
N LEU A 183 -4.74 0.38 8.58
CA LEU A 183 -3.49 0.58 9.30
C LEU A 183 -2.57 -0.60 9.03
N GLU A 184 -1.33 -0.32 8.64
CA GLU A 184 -0.32 -1.32 8.32
C GLU A 184 1.00 -0.98 9.03
N GLN A 185 1.85 -1.98 9.22
CA GLN A 185 3.22 -1.78 9.74
C GLN A 185 3.24 -0.97 11.05
N ALA A 186 3.81 0.24 11.04
CA ALA A 186 3.93 1.12 12.19
C ALA A 186 2.94 2.32 12.13
N ASP A 187 1.93 2.26 11.26
CA ASP A 187 0.88 3.27 11.19
C ASP A 187 0.19 3.43 12.57
N THR A 188 -0.10 4.67 12.94
CA THR A 188 -0.80 5.00 14.20
C THR A 188 -2.00 5.90 13.92
N VAL A 189 -2.98 5.86 14.83
CA VAL A 189 -4.20 6.65 14.72
C VAL A 189 -4.64 7.20 16.08
N VAL A 190 -5.22 8.40 16.05
CA VAL A 190 -5.90 9.03 17.18
C VAL A 190 -7.31 9.41 16.75
N PRO A 191 -8.37 8.98 17.46
CA PRO A 191 -8.41 8.01 18.57
C PRO A 191 -7.83 6.63 18.20
N PRO A 192 -7.50 5.75 19.17
CA PRO A 192 -6.86 4.48 18.88
C PRO A 192 -7.76 3.55 18.04
N ALA A 193 -7.14 2.60 17.34
CA ALA A 193 -7.82 1.78 16.33
C ALA A 193 -8.98 0.92 16.86
N ASP A 194 -8.98 0.59 18.15
CA ASP A 194 -10.02 -0.16 18.85
C ASP A 194 -11.13 0.74 19.43
N ALA A 195 -10.96 2.06 19.41
CA ALA A 195 -11.98 2.99 19.90
C ALA A 195 -13.24 2.90 19.03
N PRO A 196 -14.44 2.96 19.65
CA PRO A 196 -15.69 2.98 18.92
C PRO A 196 -15.83 4.27 18.10
N VAL A 197 -16.41 4.16 16.91
CA VAL A 197 -16.68 5.33 16.06
C VAL A 197 -17.86 6.12 16.63
N VAL A 198 -17.69 7.42 16.79
CA VAL A 198 -18.73 8.36 17.24
C VAL A 198 -19.02 9.41 16.16
N GLU A 199 -20.25 9.92 16.13
CA GLU A 199 -20.65 10.96 15.17
C GLU A 199 -19.81 12.23 15.36
N GLY A 200 -19.30 12.77 14.25
CA GLY A 200 -18.46 13.96 14.22
C GLY A 200 -17.03 13.76 14.73
N ALA A 201 -16.58 12.52 14.98
CA ALA A 201 -15.23 12.25 15.42
C ALA A 201 -14.18 12.77 14.43
N GLU A 202 -13.08 13.31 14.94
CA GLU A 202 -11.90 13.67 14.14
C GLU A 202 -10.84 12.58 14.32
N ILE A 203 -10.46 11.93 13.22
CA ILE A 203 -9.54 10.80 13.16
C ILE A 203 -8.26 11.26 12.46
N HIS A 204 -7.14 11.21 13.17
CA HIS A 204 -5.82 11.58 12.66
C HIS A 204 -4.96 10.34 12.51
N VAL A 205 -4.54 10.04 11.27
CA VAL A 205 -3.70 8.90 10.94
C VAL A 205 -2.29 9.38 10.60
N THR A 206 -1.30 8.78 11.25
CA THR A 206 0.11 8.92 10.89
C THR A 206 0.56 7.64 10.20
N ARG A 207 1.00 7.77 8.95
CA ARG A 207 1.51 6.64 8.17
C ARG A 207 3.01 6.48 8.43
N ASP A 208 3.44 5.36 8.97
CA ASP A 208 4.86 5.04 9.16
C ASP A 208 5.12 3.70 8.48
N ARG A 209 5.71 3.78 7.28
CA ARG A 209 5.88 2.64 6.39
C ARG A 209 7.31 2.51 5.92
N THR A 210 7.76 1.27 5.83
CA THR A 210 9.05 0.88 5.28
C THR A 210 8.83 0.00 4.06
N GLU A 211 9.40 0.41 2.93
CA GLU A 211 9.35 -0.33 1.67
C GLU A 211 10.74 -0.64 1.14
N THR A 212 10.88 -1.80 0.49
CA THR A 212 12.11 -2.12 -0.24
C THR A 212 12.01 -1.55 -1.63
N ARG A 213 12.91 -0.63 -1.96
CA ARG A 213 12.96 0.04 -3.26
C ARG A 213 14.27 -0.28 -3.96
N THR A 214 14.16 -0.60 -5.24
CA THR A 214 15.30 -0.91 -6.10
C THR A 214 15.49 0.22 -7.11
N GLU A 215 16.67 0.82 -7.14
CA GLU A 215 17.00 1.96 -8.00
C GLU A 215 18.31 1.74 -8.75
N THR A 216 18.38 2.16 -10.00
CA THR A 216 19.63 2.18 -10.76
C THR A 216 20.34 3.52 -10.55
N LEU A 217 21.54 3.47 -9.98
CA LEU A 217 22.38 4.64 -9.71
C LEU A 217 23.68 4.57 -10.53
N PRO A 218 24.22 5.71 -10.98
CA PRO A 218 25.49 5.74 -11.68
C PRO A 218 26.67 5.42 -10.75
N ILE A 219 27.69 4.77 -11.30
CA ILE A 219 29.01 4.61 -10.67
C ILE A 219 29.96 5.58 -11.35
N ALA A 220 30.62 6.45 -10.59
CA ALA A 220 31.61 7.36 -11.13
C ALA A 220 32.79 6.58 -11.75
N PRO A 221 33.31 6.99 -12.91
CA PRO A 221 34.45 6.33 -13.52
C PRO A 221 35.71 6.51 -12.68
N PRO A 222 36.50 5.45 -12.45
CA PRO A 222 37.76 5.57 -11.74
C PRO A 222 38.77 6.38 -12.57
N GLU A 223 39.58 7.22 -11.92
CA GLU A 223 40.63 7.99 -12.61
C GLU A 223 41.89 7.14 -12.82
N ASN A 224 42.30 6.98 -14.08
CA ASN A 224 43.63 6.53 -14.47
C ASN A 224 44.51 7.75 -14.72
N ARG A 225 45.49 7.96 -13.84
CA ARG A 225 46.38 9.12 -13.88
C ARG A 225 47.67 8.80 -14.61
N VAL A 226 47.95 9.55 -15.68
CA VAL A 226 49.17 9.39 -16.50
C VAL A 226 49.98 10.67 -16.48
N GLU A 227 51.28 10.55 -16.22
CA GLU A 227 52.19 11.69 -16.20
C GLU A 227 52.38 12.27 -17.61
N ASP A 228 52.26 13.58 -17.73
CA ASP A 228 52.50 14.32 -18.97
C ASP A 228 53.70 15.29 -18.76
N PRO A 229 54.87 15.00 -19.36
CA PRO A 229 56.06 15.84 -19.23
C PRO A 229 55.96 17.16 -20.02
N ALA A 230 54.93 17.35 -20.85
CA ALA A 230 54.66 18.62 -21.50
C ALA A 230 53.82 19.57 -20.62
N LEU A 231 53.10 19.03 -19.64
CA LEU A 231 52.19 19.77 -18.77
C LEU A 231 52.89 20.19 -17.47
N ASP A 232 52.74 21.47 -17.10
CA ASP A 232 53.35 22.02 -15.88
C ASP A 232 52.93 21.25 -14.63
N LYS A 233 53.89 21.02 -13.73
CA LYS A 233 53.66 20.36 -12.45
C LYS A 233 52.48 20.97 -11.68
N GLY A 234 51.58 20.10 -11.22
CA GLY A 234 50.38 20.48 -10.47
C GLY A 234 49.16 20.81 -11.33
N LYS A 235 49.30 20.93 -12.66
CA LYS A 235 48.15 21.00 -13.56
C LYS A 235 47.63 19.59 -13.87
N THR A 236 46.31 19.46 -13.97
CA THR A 236 45.65 18.22 -14.40
C THR A 236 44.73 18.52 -15.57
N VAL A 237 44.74 17.66 -16.57
CA VAL A 237 43.82 17.74 -17.72
C VAL A 237 43.11 16.41 -17.85
N VAL A 238 41.77 16.43 -17.82
CA VAL A 238 40.96 15.26 -18.15
C VAL A 238 40.97 15.11 -19.67
N GLU A 239 41.71 14.11 -20.17
CA GLU A 239 41.78 13.82 -21.60
C GLU A 239 40.59 12.98 -22.06
N ASN A 240 40.16 12.03 -21.22
CA ASN A 240 38.95 11.25 -21.44
C ASN A 240 38.16 11.19 -20.12
N PRO A 241 36.89 11.64 -20.07
CA PRO A 241 36.08 11.58 -18.85
C PRO A 241 35.68 10.16 -18.43
N GLY A 242 35.98 9.14 -19.25
CA GLY A 242 35.52 7.77 -19.00
C GLY A 242 34.03 7.62 -19.30
N VAL A 243 33.48 6.47 -18.92
CA VAL A 243 32.04 6.18 -19.05
C VAL A 243 31.53 5.74 -17.70
N PRO A 244 30.50 6.41 -17.12
CA PRO A 244 29.89 5.97 -15.88
C PRO A 244 29.38 4.54 -15.96
N GLY A 245 29.68 3.77 -14.91
CA GLY A 245 29.07 2.48 -14.68
C GLY A 245 27.64 2.64 -14.18
N GLU A 246 26.96 1.52 -14.00
CA GLU A 246 25.62 1.48 -13.43
C GLU A 246 25.59 0.40 -12.36
N ARG A 247 24.98 0.70 -11.21
CA ARG A 247 24.65 -0.27 -10.18
C ARG A 247 23.19 -0.20 -9.82
N THR A 248 22.61 -1.36 -9.55
CA THR A 248 21.31 -1.47 -8.90
C THR A 248 21.52 -1.46 -7.40
N VAL A 249 20.88 -0.53 -6.70
CA VAL A 249 20.87 -0.44 -5.24
C VAL A 249 19.50 -0.83 -4.74
N THR A 250 19.44 -1.85 -3.89
CA THR A 250 18.22 -2.20 -3.15
C THR A 250 18.33 -1.55 -1.77
N ALA A 251 17.40 -0.65 -1.46
CA ALA A 251 17.38 0.09 -0.21
C ALA A 251 16.06 -0.14 0.53
N SER A 252 16.13 -0.18 1.85
CA SER A 252 14.98 -0.03 2.73
C SER A 252 14.71 1.46 2.88
N VAL A 253 13.56 1.93 2.41
CA VAL A 253 13.14 3.33 2.46
C VAL A 253 12.04 3.46 3.49
N LYS A 254 12.30 4.23 4.54
CA LYS A 254 11.32 4.57 5.57
C LYS A 254 10.64 5.88 5.20
N THR A 255 9.31 5.86 5.16
CA THR A 255 8.47 7.01 4.89
C THR A 255 7.55 7.29 6.08
N VAL A 256 7.42 8.57 6.44
CA VAL A 256 6.44 9.03 7.42
C VAL A 256 5.54 10.03 6.72
N ASN A 257 4.23 9.76 6.68
CA ASN A 257 3.25 10.58 5.97
C ASN A 257 3.62 10.83 4.49
N GLY A 258 4.13 9.80 3.81
CA GLY A 258 4.57 9.87 2.42
C GLY A 258 5.90 10.61 2.18
N VAL A 259 6.54 11.15 3.23
CA VAL A 259 7.83 11.82 3.14
C VAL A 259 8.94 10.86 3.57
N GLU A 260 10.01 10.75 2.77
CA GLU A 260 11.18 9.92 3.11
C GLU A 260 11.85 10.44 4.38
N ALA A 261 11.81 9.64 5.45
CA ALA A 261 12.44 9.92 6.73
C ALA A 261 13.87 9.37 6.79
N GLY A 262 14.19 8.37 5.96
CA GLY A 262 15.53 7.84 5.82
C GLY A 262 15.59 6.62 4.88
N ARG A 263 16.79 6.33 4.39
CA ARG A 263 17.06 5.17 3.56
C ARG A 263 18.30 4.41 4.04
N GLN A 264 18.25 3.10 3.96
CA GLN A 264 19.38 2.21 4.25
C GLN A 264 19.64 1.31 3.05
N GLU A 265 20.85 1.34 2.50
CA GLU A 265 21.30 0.40 1.47
C GLU A 265 21.36 -1.02 2.06
N LEU A 266 20.62 -1.95 1.47
CA LEU A 266 20.60 -3.37 1.84
C LEU A 266 21.57 -4.17 0.98
N SER A 267 21.59 -3.87 -0.33
CA SER A 267 22.48 -4.51 -1.29
C SER A 267 22.75 -3.60 -2.49
N SER A 268 23.88 -3.85 -3.16
CA SER A 268 24.26 -3.18 -4.39
C SER A 268 24.86 -4.20 -5.36
N GLN A 269 24.43 -4.17 -6.62
CA GLN A 269 24.94 -5.02 -7.70
C GLN A 269 25.35 -4.15 -8.89
N VAL A 270 26.59 -4.31 -9.37
CA VAL A 270 27.05 -3.62 -10.58
C VAL A 270 26.40 -4.27 -11.81
N LEU A 271 25.69 -3.46 -12.60
CA LEU A 271 25.10 -3.86 -13.88
C LEU A 271 26.07 -3.63 -15.04
N ARG A 272 26.76 -2.47 -15.01
CA ARG A 272 27.76 -2.09 -16.01
C ARG A 272 28.98 -1.54 -15.29
N GLU A 273 30.12 -2.16 -15.55
CA GLU A 273 31.40 -1.66 -15.05
C GLU A 273 31.71 -0.27 -15.64
N PRO A 274 32.17 0.70 -14.85
CA PRO A 274 32.61 1.98 -15.36
C PRO A 274 33.88 1.83 -16.22
N ALA A 275 33.97 2.59 -17.30
CA ALA A 275 35.22 2.74 -18.06
C ALA A 275 36.05 3.86 -17.44
N PRO A 276 37.35 3.64 -17.14
CA PRO A 276 38.18 4.61 -16.43
C PRO A 276 38.32 5.92 -17.20
N ALA A 277 38.33 7.03 -16.46
CA ALA A 277 38.71 8.34 -16.98
C ALA A 277 40.24 8.40 -17.14
N LEU A 278 40.73 9.05 -18.19
CA LEU A 278 42.16 9.34 -18.37
C LEU A 278 42.44 10.78 -17.94
N VAL A 279 43.22 10.93 -16.88
CA VAL A 279 43.63 12.22 -16.33
C VAL A 279 45.14 12.38 -16.50
N LYS A 280 45.54 13.33 -17.34
CA LYS A 280 46.95 13.72 -17.49
C LYS A 280 47.36 14.60 -16.32
N VAL A 281 48.40 14.19 -15.60
CA VAL A 281 48.99 14.96 -14.49
C VAL A 281 50.31 15.54 -14.94
N GLY A 282 50.48 16.85 -14.83
CA GLY A 282 51.71 17.51 -15.26
C GLY A 282 52.88 17.15 -14.36
N VAL A 283 54.00 16.80 -14.97
CA VAL A 283 55.28 16.56 -14.29
C VAL A 283 56.41 17.44 -14.82
N LYS A 284 56.10 18.35 -15.75
CA LYS A 284 57.08 19.30 -16.25
C LYS A 284 57.49 20.25 -15.13
N GLU A 285 58.72 20.10 -14.66
CA GLU A 285 59.33 21.06 -13.76
C GLU A 285 59.56 22.38 -14.52
N LEU A 286 59.27 23.51 -13.87
CA LEU A 286 59.53 24.82 -14.46
C LEU A 286 61.05 25.02 -14.58
N ALA A 287 61.52 25.30 -15.79
CA ALA A 287 62.92 25.64 -16.02
C ALA A 287 63.19 27.06 -15.50
N ILE A 288 63.79 27.13 -14.31
CA ILE A 288 64.12 28.38 -13.63
C ILE A 288 65.62 28.64 -13.71
N SER A 289 66.00 29.84 -14.10
CA SER A 289 67.36 30.34 -14.06
C SER A 289 67.63 31.06 -12.73
N ASN A 290 68.87 30.98 -12.23
CA ASN A 290 69.31 31.72 -11.05
C ASN A 290 68.45 31.50 -9.79
N ALA A 291 67.94 30.28 -9.57
CA ALA A 291 67.07 29.95 -8.44
C ALA A 291 67.63 30.41 -7.07
N SER A 292 68.94 30.31 -6.86
CA SER A 292 69.61 30.78 -5.63
C SER A 292 69.59 32.30 -5.45
N THR A 293 69.59 33.06 -6.54
CA THR A 293 69.47 34.52 -6.52
C THR A 293 68.05 34.91 -6.12
N TRP A 294 67.05 34.22 -6.70
CA TRP A 294 65.65 34.40 -6.32
C TRP A 294 65.36 34.01 -4.88
N ASP A 295 65.98 32.95 -4.36
CA ASP A 295 65.89 32.60 -2.93
C ASP A 295 66.47 33.66 -2.03
N SER A 296 67.59 34.28 -2.43
CA SER A 296 68.23 35.35 -1.67
C SER A 296 67.34 36.60 -1.62
N ILE A 297 66.67 36.91 -2.73
CA ILE A 297 65.68 37.99 -2.79
C ILE A 297 64.48 37.63 -1.91
N ALA A 298 63.92 36.43 -2.04
CA ALA A 298 62.79 35.99 -1.23
C ALA A 298 63.13 35.93 0.28
N HIS A 299 64.38 35.67 0.64
CA HIS A 299 64.85 35.77 2.01
C HIS A 299 64.88 37.22 2.51
N CYS A 300 65.34 38.15 1.69
CA CYS A 300 65.35 39.58 2.02
C CYS A 300 63.93 40.18 2.07
N GLU A 301 63.05 39.78 1.15
CA GLU A 301 61.70 40.34 0.98
C GLU A 301 60.66 39.68 1.91
N ALA A 302 60.79 38.37 2.16
CA ALA A 302 59.78 37.57 2.85
C ALA A 302 60.35 36.59 3.90
N THR A 303 61.62 36.73 4.29
CA THR A 303 62.31 35.79 5.20
C THR A 303 62.31 34.35 4.68
N GLY A 304 62.16 34.16 3.36
CA GLY A 304 62.12 32.85 2.70
C GLY A 304 60.75 32.17 2.75
N ASN A 305 59.73 32.85 3.27
CA ASN A 305 58.37 32.33 3.29
C ASN A 305 57.66 32.62 1.95
N TRP A 306 57.62 31.63 1.07
CA TRP A 306 56.99 31.73 -0.24
C TRP A 306 55.46 31.86 -0.20
N ALA A 307 54.81 31.48 0.90
CA ALA A 307 53.37 31.60 1.08
C ALA A 307 52.98 32.83 1.93
N ILE A 308 53.88 33.82 2.08
CA ILE A 308 53.63 34.97 2.95
C ILE A 308 52.48 35.83 2.43
N ASN A 309 51.57 36.20 3.33
CA ASN A 309 50.51 37.16 3.10
C ASN A 309 50.19 37.87 4.41
N THR A 310 50.72 39.08 4.58
CA THR A 310 50.59 39.87 5.82
C THR A 310 49.47 40.91 5.74
N GLY A 311 48.71 40.93 4.63
CA GLY A 311 47.70 41.96 4.38
C GLY A 311 48.26 43.34 3.99
N ASN A 312 49.56 43.44 3.70
CA ASN A 312 50.23 44.69 3.33
C ASN A 312 50.10 45.07 1.84
N GLY A 313 49.28 44.33 1.06
CA GLY A 313 49.06 44.56 -0.37
C GLY A 313 50.06 43.84 -1.30
N PHE A 314 51.00 43.08 -0.74
CA PHE A 314 51.96 42.26 -1.46
C PHE A 314 51.82 40.78 -1.08
N PHE A 315 52.16 39.89 -2.01
CA PHE A 315 51.88 38.47 -1.91
C PHE A 315 53.11 37.62 -2.28
N GLY A 316 53.33 36.56 -1.51
CA GLY A 316 54.33 35.53 -1.80
C GLY A 316 55.77 35.94 -1.52
N GLY A 317 56.70 35.01 -1.73
CA GLY A 317 58.11 35.14 -1.34
C GLY A 317 58.82 36.32 -1.99
N LEU A 318 58.39 36.71 -3.19
CA LEU A 318 58.96 37.84 -3.95
C LEU A 318 58.10 39.11 -3.86
N GLN A 319 57.16 39.18 -2.91
CA GLN A 319 56.37 40.37 -2.61
C GLN A 319 55.72 40.99 -3.87
N PHE A 320 54.97 40.19 -4.65
CA PHE A 320 54.24 40.69 -5.83
C PHE A 320 53.05 41.55 -5.41
N THR A 321 52.78 42.65 -6.12
CA THR A 321 51.45 43.25 -6.10
C THR A 321 50.49 42.40 -6.94
N GLN A 322 49.20 42.44 -6.61
CA GLN A 322 48.18 41.70 -7.37
C GLN A 322 48.17 42.09 -8.85
N SER A 323 48.28 43.38 -9.15
CA SER A 323 48.30 43.88 -10.53
C SER A 323 49.49 43.36 -11.33
N THR A 324 50.68 43.29 -10.73
CA THR A 324 51.88 42.78 -11.39
C THR A 324 51.80 41.26 -11.57
N TRP A 325 51.30 40.54 -10.56
CA TRP A 325 51.08 39.09 -10.65
C TRP A 325 50.17 38.73 -11.83
N GLU A 326 49.03 39.41 -11.97
CA GLU A 326 48.10 39.20 -13.06
C GLU A 326 48.68 39.64 -14.42
N ALA A 327 49.32 40.82 -14.48
CA ALA A 327 49.87 41.37 -15.72
C ALA A 327 50.97 40.50 -16.34
N PHE A 328 51.76 39.80 -15.52
CA PHE A 328 52.82 38.89 -15.98
C PHE A 328 52.38 37.43 -16.06
N GLY A 329 51.07 37.19 -15.99
CA GLY A 329 50.44 35.90 -16.24
C GLY A 329 50.55 34.92 -15.09
N GLY A 330 50.77 35.37 -13.85
CA GLY A 330 50.78 34.52 -12.67
C GLY A 330 49.42 33.92 -12.33
N SER A 331 48.33 34.53 -12.83
CA SER A 331 46.96 34.01 -12.74
C SER A 331 46.79 32.62 -13.36
N GLN A 332 47.70 32.19 -14.24
CA GLN A 332 47.71 30.83 -14.79
C GLN A 332 48.14 29.74 -13.79
N TYR A 333 48.78 30.14 -12.69
CA TYR A 333 49.30 29.26 -11.65
C TYR A 333 48.43 29.32 -10.39
N ALA A 334 48.12 30.54 -9.93
CA ALA A 334 47.21 30.76 -8.81
C ALA A 334 46.61 32.17 -8.86
N ALA A 335 45.47 32.36 -8.18
CA ALA A 335 44.80 33.66 -8.13
C ALA A 335 45.68 34.77 -7.54
N ARG A 336 46.61 34.42 -6.63
CA ARG A 336 47.59 35.33 -6.03
C ARG A 336 48.95 34.63 -5.89
N ALA A 337 50.03 35.41 -5.79
CA ALA A 337 51.37 34.86 -5.70
C ALA A 337 51.58 33.97 -4.46
N ASP A 338 51.00 34.31 -3.30
CA ASP A 338 51.09 33.52 -2.05
C ASP A 338 50.50 32.11 -2.16
N LEU A 339 49.64 31.87 -3.15
CA LEU A 339 48.98 30.59 -3.41
C LEU A 339 49.70 29.74 -4.47
N ALA A 340 50.72 30.29 -5.13
CA ALA A 340 51.52 29.60 -6.14
C ALA A 340 52.77 28.97 -5.51
N SER A 341 53.28 27.90 -6.11
CA SER A 341 54.54 27.30 -5.67
C SER A 341 55.71 28.28 -5.83
N ARG A 342 56.79 28.06 -5.08
CA ARG A 342 58.04 28.81 -5.22
C ARG A 342 58.47 28.91 -6.68
N GLU A 343 58.46 27.79 -7.39
CA GLU A 343 58.89 27.68 -8.78
C GLU A 343 58.00 28.50 -9.72
N GLN A 344 56.68 28.50 -9.46
CA GLN A 344 55.71 29.30 -10.20
C GLN A 344 55.87 30.81 -9.95
N GLN A 345 56.20 31.20 -8.72
CA GLN A 345 56.49 32.59 -8.39
C GLN A 345 57.76 33.07 -9.09
N ILE A 346 58.81 32.25 -9.10
CA ILE A 346 60.06 32.59 -9.77
C ILE A 346 59.86 32.70 -11.29
N SER A 347 59.10 31.79 -11.92
CA SER A 347 58.86 31.85 -13.37
C SER A 347 58.12 33.12 -13.81
N VAL A 348 57.26 33.68 -12.95
CA VAL A 348 56.63 34.99 -13.17
C VAL A 348 57.63 36.12 -12.91
N ALA A 349 58.47 35.99 -11.88
CA ALA A 349 59.48 36.98 -11.53
C ALA A 349 60.53 37.16 -12.63
N GLU A 350 60.96 36.09 -13.29
CA GLU A 350 61.87 36.16 -14.44
C GLU A 350 61.27 36.96 -15.60
N LYS A 351 59.96 36.89 -15.83
CA LYS A 351 59.28 37.71 -16.85
C LYS A 351 59.27 39.20 -16.46
N VAL A 352 59.02 39.49 -15.18
CA VAL A 352 59.12 40.86 -14.66
C VAL A 352 60.55 41.38 -14.80
N GLN A 353 61.54 40.57 -14.41
CA GLN A 353 62.95 40.90 -14.53
C GLN A 353 63.36 41.14 -15.99
N ALA A 354 62.88 40.33 -16.93
CA ALA A 354 63.17 40.53 -18.35
C ALA A 354 62.57 41.85 -18.89
N ALA A 355 61.42 42.29 -18.37
CA ALA A 355 60.75 43.51 -18.80
C ALA A 355 61.25 44.79 -18.08
N GLN A 356 61.64 44.69 -16.81
CA GLN A 356 61.91 45.83 -15.93
C GLN A 356 63.32 45.80 -15.31
N GLY A 357 64.11 44.76 -15.57
CA GLY A 357 65.37 44.50 -14.88
C GLY A 357 65.18 44.13 -13.41
N TRP A 358 66.28 44.08 -12.66
CA TRP A 358 66.25 43.85 -11.20
C TRP A 358 65.64 45.02 -10.40
N GLY A 359 65.25 46.11 -11.07
CA GLY A 359 64.66 47.30 -10.46
C GLY A 359 63.26 47.10 -9.88
N ALA A 360 62.59 45.98 -10.17
CA ALA A 360 61.31 45.63 -9.57
C ALA A 360 61.40 45.27 -8.07
N TRP A 361 62.61 44.95 -7.57
CA TRP A 361 62.91 44.65 -6.16
C TRP A 361 64.01 45.56 -5.59
N PRO A 362 63.86 46.90 -5.64
CA PRO A 362 64.97 47.85 -5.58
C PRO A 362 65.75 47.82 -4.26
N ALA A 363 65.08 47.55 -3.14
CA ALA A 363 65.73 47.53 -1.83
C ALA A 363 66.58 46.27 -1.62
N CYS A 364 66.07 45.11 -2.00
CA CYS A 364 66.77 43.84 -1.81
C CYS A 364 67.79 43.56 -2.91
N THR A 365 67.54 43.94 -4.17
CA THR A 365 68.53 43.76 -5.25
C THR A 365 69.74 44.66 -5.05
N SER A 366 69.56 45.89 -4.55
CA SER A 366 70.69 46.76 -4.17
C SER A 366 71.52 46.18 -3.02
N LYS A 367 70.90 45.50 -2.05
CA LYS A 367 71.63 44.83 -0.95
C LYS A 367 72.38 43.60 -1.42
N LEU A 368 71.85 42.89 -2.42
CA LEU A 368 72.43 41.68 -3.00
C LEU A 368 73.42 41.96 -4.13
N GLY A 369 73.60 43.23 -4.54
CA GLY A 369 74.55 43.62 -5.58
C GLY A 369 74.12 43.26 -7.01
N LEU A 370 72.82 43.02 -7.23
CA LEU A 370 72.25 42.66 -8.52
C LEU A 370 71.89 43.95 -9.28
N ARG A 371 72.35 44.09 -10.53
CA ARG A 371 72.10 45.26 -11.39
C ARG A 371 71.49 44.86 -12.72
#